data_AF-A0A969SKT7-F1
#
_entry.id   AF-A0A969SKT7-F1
#
_cell.length_a   1.000
_cell.length_b   1.000
_cell.length_c   1.000
_cell.angle_alpha   90.00
_cell.angle_beta   90.00
_cell.angle_gamma   90.00
#
_symmetry.space_group_name_H-M   'P 1'
#
loop_
_entity.id
_entity.type
_entity.pdbx_description
1 polymer ?
#
loop_
_entity_poly.entity_id
_entity_poly.type
_entity_poly.pdbx_seq_one_letter_code
_entity_poly.pdbx_strand_id
1 'polypeptide(L)'
;MNDLASALFVGEVVHQRFKPRRHRLSYRVFSLLADLEELPAIADRLRLLSYNRWGILSFYERDHGDDTGGSLRAWLDRQLAQAGIDLGGGPVRVLCYPRMFGYVFNPLSVFFCHRASGSL
;
A
#
# COMPACT_ATOMS: atom_id res chain seq x y z
N MET A 1 18.11 11.47 12.36
CA MET A 1 16.67 11.31 12.13
C MET A 1 16.49 9.95 11.48
N ASN A 2 15.65 9.07 12.01
CA ASN A 2 15.33 7.84 11.29
C ASN A 2 14.60 8.25 10.01
N ASP A 3 15.22 8.04 8.85
CA ASP A 3 14.56 8.23 7.58
C ASP A 3 13.48 7.14 7.46
N LEU A 4 12.23 7.57 7.29
CA LEU A 4 11.11 6.66 7.07
C LEU A 4 11.28 6.00 5.69
N ALA A 5 11.02 4.70 5.60
CA ALA A 5 10.94 3.98 4.34
C ALA A 5 9.59 4.20 3.62
N SER A 6 8.58 4.72 4.34
CA SER A 6 7.28 5.11 3.79
C SER A 6 7.32 6.48 3.09
N ALA A 7 6.58 6.63 1.99
CA ALA A 7 6.54 7.85 1.19
C ALA A 7 5.21 8.05 0.45
N LEU A 8 4.96 9.28 0.01
CA LEU A 8 3.88 9.60 -0.93
C LEU A 8 4.45 9.77 -2.34
N PHE A 9 3.91 9.01 -3.28
CA PHE A 9 4.23 9.13 -4.70
C PHE A 9 3.17 10.00 -5.36
N VAL A 10 3.53 11.22 -5.74
CA VAL A 10 2.61 12.16 -6.40
C VAL A 10 2.80 12.05 -7.90
N GLY A 11 1.69 11.95 -8.64
CA GLY A 11 1.73 11.79 -10.08
C GLY A 11 0.46 12.27 -10.78
N GLU A 12 0.40 12.01 -12.07
CA GLU A 12 -0.75 12.28 -12.91
C GLU A 12 -1.22 10.97 -13.56
N VAL A 13 -2.53 10.74 -13.54
CA VAL A 13 -3.15 9.60 -14.22
C VAL A 13 -3.93 10.11 -15.41
N VAL A 14 -3.72 9.45 -16.55
CA VAL A 14 -4.42 9.73 -17.80
C VAL A 14 -5.33 8.55 -18.13
N HIS A 15 -6.62 8.81 -18.22
CA HIS A 15 -7.60 7.90 -18.81
C HIS A 15 -7.86 8.32 -20.25
N GLN A 16 -7.40 7.50 -21.21
CA GLN A 16 -7.55 7.78 -22.64
C GLN A 16 -8.33 6.66 -23.33
N ARG A 17 -9.47 7.01 -23.92
CA ARG A 17 -10.28 6.13 -24.78
C ARG A 17 -10.10 6.58 -26.22
N PHE A 18 -9.79 5.63 -27.11
CA PHE A 18 -9.53 5.90 -28.53
C PHE A 18 -10.76 5.73 -29.43
N LYS A 19 -11.70 4.85 -29.05
CA LYS A 19 -12.94 4.54 -29.77
C LYS A 19 -14.11 4.34 -28.79
N PRO A 20 -15.37 4.55 -29.21
CA PRO A 20 -15.81 5.07 -30.51
C PRO A 20 -15.54 6.57 -30.69
N ARG A 21 -15.41 7.34 -29.60
CA ARG A 21 -14.96 8.74 -29.62
C ARG A 21 -13.70 8.89 -28.78
N ARG A 22 -12.77 9.72 -29.26
CA ARG A 22 -11.55 10.05 -28.53
C ARG A 22 -11.91 10.88 -27.29
N HIS A 23 -11.56 10.39 -26.12
CA HIS A 23 -11.72 11.08 -24.85
C HIS A 23 -10.43 10.93 -24.05
N ARG A 24 -9.97 12.02 -23.45
CA ARG A 24 -8.79 12.05 -22.60
C ARG A 24 -9.11 12.85 -21.35
N LEU A 25 -8.98 12.19 -20.21
CA LEU A 25 -9.11 12.79 -18.89
C LEU A 25 -7.77 12.67 -18.18
N SER A 26 -7.30 13.75 -17.58
CA SER A 26 -6.01 13.84 -16.89
C SER A 26 -6.24 14.46 -15.52
N TYR A 27 -5.72 13.85 -14.46
CA TYR A 27 -5.85 14.39 -13.11
C TYR A 27 -4.71 13.94 -12.21
N ARG A 28 -4.45 14.78 -11.20
CA ARG A 28 -3.43 14.52 -10.18
C ARG A 28 -3.91 13.46 -9.20
N VAL A 29 -3.01 12.57 -8.84
CA VAL A 29 -3.22 11.53 -7.85
C VAL A 29 -2.01 11.44 -6.93
N PHE A 30 -2.16 10.71 -5.82
CA PHE A 30 -1.05 10.23 -5.06
C PHE A 30 -1.25 8.76 -4.71
N SER A 31 -0.16 8.02 -4.58
CA SER A 31 -0.14 6.68 -4.00
C SER A 31 0.69 6.69 -2.72
N LEU A 32 0.31 5.85 -1.76
CA LEU A 32 1.03 5.64 -0.53
C LEU A 32 1.96 4.44 -0.71
N LEU A 33 3.26 4.65 -0.52
CA LEU A 33 4.20 3.57 -0.22
C LEU A 33 4.30 3.49 1.30
N ALA A 34 3.79 2.40 1.87
CA ALA A 34 3.81 2.18 3.31
C ALA A 34 4.71 0.99 3.64
N ASP A 35 5.66 1.19 4.53
CA ASP A 35 6.32 0.09 5.23
C ASP A 35 5.38 -0.46 6.32
N LEU A 36 5.15 -1.77 6.32
CA LEU A 36 4.17 -2.39 7.21
C LEU A 36 4.54 -2.24 8.69
N GLU A 37 5.83 -2.19 9.02
CA GLU A 37 6.29 -2.04 10.40
C GLU A 37 6.20 -0.58 10.87
N GLU A 38 6.30 0.38 9.95
CA GLU A 38 6.21 1.81 10.27
C GLU A 38 4.76 2.31 10.42
N LEU A 39 3.79 1.64 9.79
CA LEU A 39 2.40 2.10 9.68
C LEU A 39 1.76 2.50 11.02
N PRO A 40 1.86 1.71 12.11
CA PRO A 40 1.31 2.11 13.41
C PRO A 40 1.91 3.43 13.90
N ALA A 41 3.24 3.56 13.86
CA ALA A 41 3.95 4.74 14.34
C ALA A 41 3.69 5.99 13.49
N ILE A 42 3.56 5.82 12.17
CA ILE A 42 3.22 6.93 11.26
C ILE A 42 1.77 7.39 11.50
N ALA A 43 0.83 6.46 11.66
CA ALA A 43 -0.57 6.79 11.94
C ALA A 43 -0.78 7.46 13.31
N ASP A 44 0.08 7.20 14.28
CA ASP A 44 0.06 7.89 15.57
C ASP A 44 0.62 9.33 15.47
N ARG A 45 1.52 9.59 14.51
CA ARG A 45 2.12 10.91 14.28
C ARG A 45 1.30 11.78 13.32
N LEU A 46 0.63 11.19 12.34
CA LEU A 46 -0.11 11.91 11.29
C LEU A 46 -1.62 11.95 11.59
N ARG A 47 -2.13 13.12 11.96
CA ARG A 47 -3.55 13.32 12.33
C ARG A 47 -4.56 12.91 11.25
N LEU A 48 -4.16 12.91 9.97
CA LEU A 48 -5.05 12.60 8.84
C LEU A 48 -4.99 11.13 8.41
N LEU A 49 -4.00 10.36 8.87
CA LEU A 49 -3.82 8.96 8.52
C LEU A 49 -4.20 8.06 9.70
N SER A 50 -5.18 7.21 9.48
CA SER A 50 -5.60 6.18 10.42
C SER A 50 -5.07 4.81 9.99
N TYR A 51 -4.71 3.97 10.96
CA TYR A 51 -4.33 2.57 10.75
C TYR A 51 -5.39 1.63 11.35
N ASN A 52 -5.91 0.70 10.53
CA ASN A 52 -6.98 -0.26 10.86
C ASN A 52 -8.23 0.35 11.53
N ARG A 53 -8.49 1.64 11.28
CA ARG A 53 -9.66 2.39 11.80
C ARG A 53 -10.08 3.47 10.82
N TRP A 54 -11.29 4.00 11.02
CA TRP A 54 -11.85 5.03 10.13
C TRP A 54 -11.08 6.35 10.29
N GLY A 55 -11.01 7.14 9.23
CA GLY A 55 -10.26 8.39 9.16
C GLY A 55 -10.45 9.10 7.81
N ILE A 56 -9.83 10.27 7.66
CA ILE A 56 -9.82 10.99 6.37
C ILE A 56 -9.03 10.16 5.35
N LEU A 57 -7.81 9.76 5.70
CA LEU A 57 -7.08 8.69 5.06
C LEU A 57 -7.03 7.50 6.01
N SER A 58 -7.27 6.29 5.51
CA SER A 58 -7.13 5.08 6.30
C SER A 58 -6.38 3.99 5.53
N PHE A 59 -5.41 3.37 6.19
CA PHE A 59 -4.85 2.10 5.75
C PHE A 59 -5.54 0.99 6.54
N TYR A 60 -6.17 0.05 5.84
CA TYR A 60 -6.73 -1.16 6.43
C TYR A 60 -6.02 -2.36 5.84
N GLU A 61 -5.41 -3.19 6.68
CA GLU A 61 -4.73 -4.41 6.24
C GLU A 61 -5.64 -5.33 5.42
N ARG A 62 -6.92 -5.42 5.81
CA ARG A 62 -7.94 -6.20 5.10
C ARG A 62 -8.18 -5.79 3.64
N ASP A 63 -7.79 -4.59 3.24
CA ASP A 63 -7.96 -4.13 1.85
C ASP A 63 -6.89 -4.70 0.91
N HIS A 64 -5.85 -5.33 1.46
CA HIS A 64 -4.62 -5.69 0.75
C HIS A 64 -4.27 -7.18 0.86
N GLY A 65 -5.03 -7.96 1.62
CA GLY A 65 -4.84 -9.40 1.84
C GLY A 65 -6.12 -10.21 1.64
N ASP A 66 -6.20 -11.38 2.27
CA ASP A 66 -7.34 -12.31 2.15
C ASP A 66 -8.53 -12.02 3.09
N ASP A 67 -8.49 -10.93 3.85
CA ASP A 67 -9.51 -10.50 4.84
C ASP A 67 -9.91 -11.61 5.86
N THR A 68 -8.97 -12.50 6.21
CA THR A 68 -9.22 -13.60 7.18
C THR A 68 -9.04 -13.21 8.65
N GLY A 69 -8.84 -11.92 8.96
CA GLY A 69 -8.65 -11.41 10.32
C GLY A 69 -7.22 -11.56 10.88
N GLY A 70 -6.28 -12.10 10.09
CA GLY A 70 -4.85 -12.09 10.41
C GLY A 70 -4.13 -10.80 9.97
N SER A 71 -2.89 -10.59 10.42
CA SER A 71 -2.08 -9.46 9.95
C SER A 71 -1.72 -9.62 8.47
N LEU A 72 -1.60 -8.50 7.76
CA LEU A 72 -1.24 -8.49 6.35
C LEU A 72 0.14 -9.11 6.13
N ARG A 73 1.06 -8.85 7.06
CA ARG A 73 2.40 -9.45 7.06
C ARG A 73 2.35 -10.97 7.12
N ALA A 74 1.58 -11.53 8.05
CA ALA A 74 1.48 -12.98 8.18
C ALA A 74 0.83 -13.63 6.95
N TRP A 75 -0.14 -12.96 6.32
CA TRP A 75 -0.70 -13.42 5.05
C TRP A 75 0.35 -13.43 3.94
N LEU A 76 1.12 -12.35 3.77
CA LEU A 76 2.19 -12.26 2.78
C LEU A 76 3.26 -13.34 2.98
N ASP A 77 3.72 -13.53 4.22
CA ASP A 77 4.74 -14.55 4.51
C ASP A 77 4.26 -15.95 4.12
N ARG A 78 2.96 -16.27 4.31
CA ARG A 78 2.36 -17.52 3.83
C ARG A 78 2.34 -17.61 2.30
N GLN A 79 1.94 -16.53 1.61
CA GLN A 79 1.90 -16.51 0.14
C GLN A 79 3.31 -16.70 -0.46
N LEU A 80 4.31 -16.02 0.11
CA LEU A 80 5.71 -16.12 -0.32
C LEU A 80 6.29 -17.52 -0.05
N ALA A 81 6.01 -18.10 1.13
CA ALA A 81 6.43 -19.44 1.46
C ALA A 81 5.85 -20.49 0.50
N GLN A 82 4.58 -20.37 0.10
CA GLN A 82 3.97 -21.23 -0.91
C GLN A 82 4.64 -21.11 -2.29
N ALA A 83 5.23 -19.95 -2.60
CA ALA A 83 6.04 -19.72 -3.79
C ALA A 83 7.52 -20.11 -3.62
N GLY A 84 7.93 -20.64 -2.46
CA GLY A 84 9.32 -21.00 -2.17
C GLY A 84 10.23 -19.80 -1.90
N ILE A 85 9.67 -18.65 -1.53
CA ILE A 85 10.40 -17.41 -1.25
C ILE A 85 10.43 -17.18 0.26
N ASP A 86 11.64 -17.14 0.84
CA ASP A 86 11.86 -16.72 2.22
C ASP A 86 12.55 -15.35 2.27
N LEU A 87 11.97 -14.44 3.05
CA LEU A 87 12.51 -13.09 3.27
C LEU A 87 13.51 -13.04 4.41
N GLY A 88 13.58 -14.07 5.27
CA GLY A 88 14.41 -14.07 6.47
C GLY A 88 14.05 -12.93 7.43
N GLY A 89 12.79 -12.50 7.45
CA GLY A 89 12.32 -11.36 8.26
C GLY A 89 12.65 -9.99 7.66
N GLY A 90 13.04 -9.90 6.39
CA GLY A 90 13.26 -8.61 5.74
C GLY A 90 11.97 -7.77 5.59
N PRO A 91 12.13 -6.47 5.29
CA PRO A 91 11.04 -5.51 5.31
C PRO A 91 10.10 -5.67 4.11
N VAL A 92 8.83 -5.36 4.35
CA VAL A 92 7.77 -5.41 3.35
C VAL A 92 7.12 -4.05 3.24
N ARG A 93 7.07 -3.53 2.02
CA ARG A 93 6.41 -2.26 1.70
C ARG A 93 5.29 -2.49 0.70
N VAL A 94 4.23 -1.72 0.79
CA VAL A 94 3.10 -1.77 -0.13
C VAL A 94 2.89 -0.41 -0.79
N LEU A 95 2.82 -0.40 -2.12
CA LEU A 95 2.38 0.76 -2.89
C LEU A 95 0.90 0.57 -3.23
N CYS A 96 0.06 1.48 -2.73
CA CYS A 96 -1.39 1.39 -2.87
C CYS A 96 -2.08 2.76 -2.78
N TYR A 97 -3.40 2.76 -2.99
CA TYR A 97 -4.26 3.87 -2.59
C TYR A 97 -4.87 3.58 -1.21
N PRO A 98 -4.66 4.44 -0.20
CA PRO A 98 -5.37 4.32 1.06
C PRO A 98 -6.86 4.63 0.85
N ARG A 99 -7.71 4.24 1.80
CA ARG A 99 -9.10 4.70 1.81
C ARG A 99 -9.13 6.21 1.99
N MET A 100 -10.03 6.89 1.27
CA MET A 100 -10.35 8.30 1.46
C MET A 100 -11.80 8.43 1.90
N PHE A 101 -12.03 9.00 3.09
CA PHE A 101 -13.37 9.09 3.70
C PHE A 101 -14.12 7.75 3.75
N GLY A 102 -13.39 6.65 3.97
CA GLY A 102 -13.94 5.28 4.02
C GLY A 102 -14.12 4.58 2.68
N TYR A 103 -14.00 5.30 1.55
CA TYR A 103 -14.04 4.73 0.21
C TYR A 103 -12.65 4.35 -0.27
N VAL A 104 -12.54 3.23 -0.97
CA VAL A 104 -11.28 2.79 -1.57
C VAL A 104 -11.49 2.49 -3.04
N PHE A 105 -10.68 3.12 -3.87
CA PHE A 105 -10.53 2.77 -5.27
C PHE A 105 -9.07 2.38 -5.47
N ASN A 106 -8.73 1.19 -4.99
CA ASN A 106 -7.37 0.67 -5.05
C ASN A 106 -7.29 -0.28 -6.27
N PRO A 107 -6.83 0.19 -7.44
CA PRO A 107 -6.79 -0.64 -8.63
C PRO A 107 -5.81 -1.81 -8.51
N LEU A 108 -4.80 -1.68 -7.62
CA LEU A 108 -3.77 -2.67 -7.38
C LEU A 108 -2.99 -2.35 -6.09
N SER A 109 -2.57 -3.39 -5.37
CA SER A 109 -1.50 -3.28 -4.36
C SER A 109 -0.25 -3.99 -4.82
N VAL A 110 0.85 -3.26 -4.82
CA VAL A 110 2.17 -3.78 -5.22
C VAL A 110 3.03 -3.92 -3.96
N PHE A 111 3.44 -5.15 -3.66
CA PHE A 111 4.30 -5.45 -2.53
C PHE A 111 5.76 -5.52 -2.95
N PHE A 112 6.61 -4.81 -2.22
CA PHE A 112 8.06 -4.86 -2.33
C PHE A 112 8.60 -5.61 -1.12
N CYS A 113 8.92 -6.88 -1.33
CA CYS A 113 9.35 -7.81 -0.30
C CYS A 113 10.87 -7.97 -0.36
N HIS A 114 11.60 -7.35 0.57
CA HIS A 114 13.05 -7.49 0.60
C HIS A 114 13.45 -8.62 1.54
N ARG A 115 14.53 -9.33 1.19
CA ARG A 115 15.22 -10.23 2.12
C ARG A 115 15.94 -9.41 3.20
N ALA A 116 16.29 -10.05 4.32
CA ALA A 116 17.10 -9.43 5.38
C ALA A 116 18.45 -8.88 4.87
N SER A 117 19.00 -9.44 3.79
CA SER A 117 20.20 -8.94 3.12
C SER A 117 19.99 -7.63 2.33
N GLY A 118 18.73 -7.18 2.18
CA GLY A 118 18.35 -6.01 1.39
C GLY A 118 18.05 -6.29 -0.09
N SER A 119 18.23 -7.52 -0.57
CA SER A 119 17.83 -7.89 -1.95
C SER A 119 16.31 -7.98 -2.08
N LEU A 120 15.74 -7.46 -3.17
CA LEU A 120 14.35 -7.68 -3.55
C LEU A 120 14.07 -9.14 -3.96
#